data_AF-A0AA36HCZ0-F1
#
_entry.id   AF-A0AA36HCZ0-F1
#
_cell.length_a   1.000
_cell.length_b   1.000
_cell.length_c   1.000
_cell.angle_alpha   90.00
_cell.angle_beta   90.00
_cell.angle_gamma   90.00
#
_symmetry.space_group_name_H-M   'P 1'
#
loop_
_entity.id
_entity.type
_entity.pdbx_description
1 polymer ?
#
loop_
_entity_poly.entity_id
_entity_poly.type
_entity_poly.pdbx_seq_one_letter_code
_entity_poly.pdbx_strand_id
1 'polypeptide(L)'
;MLSLCLSFLLANVEAGMYRQNRCYSCMSPMYEEFFKNGLDRYFTPPKNFSYQCDEPMNPESMALVSCRTICLTVQQDLYIMGQPTGKRLFMRGCALTLARRGLNNHTLSMFDRYDICREMSAADLFRHDRADSQRVRVCSCLGDRCNGSLSGCRAPDVVVLLTVILTCLIMR
;
A
#
# COMPACT_ATOMS: atom_id res chain seq x y z
N MET A 1 4.80 18.96 -37.73
CA MET A 1 3.87 18.00 -37.10
C MET A 1 4.55 17.01 -36.14
N LEU A 2 5.83 16.65 -36.32
CA LEU A 2 6.61 15.87 -35.33
C LEU A 2 6.77 16.58 -33.96
N SER A 3 6.87 17.91 -33.98
CA SER A 3 7.10 18.73 -32.78
C SER A 3 5.93 18.72 -31.78
N LEU A 4 4.69 18.59 -32.25
CA LEU A 4 3.48 18.50 -31.42
C LEU A 4 3.35 17.14 -30.71
N CYS A 5 3.81 16.06 -31.37
CA CYS A 5 3.80 14.72 -30.78
C CYS A 5 4.86 14.60 -29.67
N LEU A 6 6.04 15.20 -29.88
CA LEU A 6 7.09 15.25 -28.86
C LEU A 6 6.66 16.07 -27.63
N SER A 7 5.93 17.16 -27.82
CA SER A 7 5.45 18.00 -26.70
C SER A 7 4.30 17.33 -25.93
N PHE A 8 3.42 16.55 -26.58
CA PHE A 8 2.45 15.71 -25.88
C PHE A 8 3.09 14.54 -25.12
N LEU A 9 4.15 13.93 -25.65
CA LEU A 9 4.90 12.88 -24.94
C LEU A 9 5.65 13.44 -23.73
N LEU A 10 6.29 14.61 -23.86
CA LEU A 10 6.98 15.26 -22.74
C LEU A 10 6.01 15.78 -21.67
N ALA A 11 4.85 16.33 -22.05
CA ALA A 11 3.84 16.79 -21.10
C ALA A 11 3.25 15.67 -20.24
N ASN A 12 3.14 14.45 -20.78
CA ASN A 12 2.65 13.29 -20.03
C ASN A 12 3.76 12.61 -19.19
N VAL A 13 5.03 12.75 -19.57
CA VAL A 13 6.17 12.24 -18.78
C VAL A 13 6.47 13.13 -17.58
N GLU A 14 6.29 14.46 -17.67
CA GLU A 14 6.58 15.40 -16.57
C GLU A 14 5.49 15.46 -15.49
N ALA A 15 4.29 14.94 -15.73
CA ALA A 15 3.23 14.90 -14.71
C ALA A 15 3.45 13.86 -13.59
N GLY A 16 4.60 13.20 -13.58
CA GLY A 16 4.90 12.05 -12.71
C GLY A 16 5.58 12.36 -11.38
N MET A 17 6.11 13.56 -11.09
CA MET A 17 7.18 13.63 -10.08
C MET A 17 7.15 14.77 -9.06
N TYR A 18 5.97 15.09 -8.50
CA TYR A 18 5.81 15.40 -7.06
C TYR A 18 4.34 15.41 -6.63
N ARG A 19 3.54 14.40 -7.00
CA ARG A 19 2.22 14.25 -6.39
C ARG A 19 2.38 13.65 -5.00
N GLN A 20 1.97 14.39 -3.97
CA GLN A 20 1.78 13.82 -2.64
C GLN A 20 0.77 12.68 -2.75
N ASN A 21 1.25 11.44 -2.63
CA ASN A 21 0.40 10.27 -2.73
C ASN A 21 -0.50 10.22 -1.51
N ARG A 22 -1.82 10.17 -1.72
CA ARG A 22 -2.79 9.96 -0.63
C ARG A 22 -3.07 8.48 -0.48
N CYS A 23 -2.71 7.91 0.66
CA CYS A 23 -2.99 6.51 0.97
C CYS A 23 -4.16 6.40 1.95
N TYR A 24 -4.90 5.30 1.89
CA TYR A 24 -5.85 4.96 2.94
C TYR A 24 -5.11 4.64 4.24
N SER A 25 -5.62 5.18 5.35
CA SER A 25 -5.11 4.90 6.70
C SER A 25 -6.22 4.32 7.57
N CYS A 26 -6.26 3.00 7.62
CA CYS A 26 -7.25 2.27 8.40
C CYS A 26 -6.65 0.99 8.99
N MET A 27 -7.27 0.46 10.04
CA MET A 27 -7.02 -0.88 10.53
C MET A 27 -8.32 -1.59 10.90
N SER A 28 -8.30 -2.93 10.91
CA SER A 28 -9.41 -3.73 11.44
C SER A 28 -9.67 -3.37 12.91
N PRO A 29 -10.92 -3.39 13.38
CA PRO A 29 -11.30 -2.93 14.73
C PRO A 29 -10.71 -3.79 15.84
N MET A 30 -10.35 -5.05 15.56
CA MET A 30 -9.63 -5.88 16.54
C MET A 30 -8.30 -5.27 16.99
N TYR A 31 -7.65 -4.47 16.14
CA TYR A 31 -6.43 -3.77 16.54
C TYR A 31 -6.69 -2.67 17.56
N GLU A 32 -7.87 -2.08 17.62
CA GLU A 32 -8.18 -1.01 18.56
C GLU A 32 -7.94 -1.43 20.02
N GLU A 33 -8.34 -2.66 20.36
CA GLU A 33 -8.11 -3.24 21.69
C GLU A 33 -6.62 -3.49 21.94
N PHE A 34 -5.88 -3.99 20.95
CA PHE A 34 -4.43 -4.16 21.07
C PHE A 34 -3.69 -2.82 21.24
N PHE A 35 -4.17 -1.75 20.60
CA PHE A 35 -3.63 -0.40 20.77
C PHE A 35 -3.84 0.13 22.20
N LYS A 36 -5.00 -0.14 22.81
CA LYS A 36 -5.26 0.19 24.22
C LYS A 36 -4.31 -0.56 25.17
N ASN A 37 -3.86 -1.75 24.77
CA ASN A 37 -3.00 -2.64 25.57
C ASN A 37 -1.49 -2.53 25.24
N GLY A 38 -1.05 -1.46 24.56
CA GLY A 38 0.38 -1.14 24.40
C GLY A 38 0.96 -1.31 22.99
N LEU A 39 0.15 -1.72 21.99
CA LEU A 39 0.58 -1.78 20.58
C LEU A 39 0.91 -0.38 20.02
N ASP A 40 0.34 0.66 20.63
CA ASP A 40 0.59 2.08 20.35
C ASP A 40 2.05 2.51 20.54
N ARG A 41 2.87 1.75 21.28
CA ARG A 41 4.31 1.99 21.46
C ARG A 41 5.13 1.62 20.23
N TYR A 42 4.61 0.73 19.40
CA TYR A 42 5.32 0.17 18.24
C TYR A 42 4.75 0.68 16.93
N PHE A 43 3.43 0.83 16.86
CA PHE A 43 2.71 1.26 15.68
C PHE A 43 2.08 2.62 15.88
N THR A 44 1.90 3.36 14.79
CA THR A 44 1.13 4.60 14.81
C THR A 44 -0.35 4.26 14.63
N PRO A 45 -1.26 4.81 15.45
CA PRO A 45 -2.68 4.56 15.27
C PRO A 45 -3.14 5.06 13.88
N PRO A 46 -4.01 4.31 13.19
CA PRO A 46 -4.59 4.72 11.93
C PRO A 46 -5.55 5.90 12.15
N LYS A 47 -5.99 6.51 11.05
CA LYS A 47 -7.03 7.54 11.11
C LYS A 47 -8.41 6.97 11.43
N ASN A 48 -8.67 5.70 11.11
CA ASN A 48 -9.94 5.05 11.40
C ASN A 48 -9.76 3.55 11.73
N PHE A 49 -10.51 3.03 12.69
CA PHE A 49 -10.66 1.60 12.95
C PHE A 49 -12.04 1.17 12.48
N SER A 50 -12.12 0.28 11.49
CA SER A 50 -13.40 -0.09 10.89
C SER A 50 -13.34 -1.45 10.21
N TYR A 51 -14.44 -2.20 10.29
CA TYR A 51 -14.63 -3.45 9.54
C TYR A 51 -14.57 -3.24 8.02
N GLN A 52 -14.81 -2.01 7.56
CA GLN A 52 -14.73 -1.67 6.14
C GLN A 52 -13.30 -1.45 5.64
N CYS A 53 -12.29 -1.58 6.52
CA CYS A 53 -10.88 -1.66 6.15
C CYS A 53 -10.48 -3.05 5.62
N ASP A 54 -11.26 -4.06 6.02
CA ASP A 54 -11.08 -5.44 5.57
C ASP A 54 -11.48 -5.58 4.10
N GLU A 55 -11.02 -6.63 3.41
CA GLU A 55 -11.34 -6.84 2.00
C GLU A 55 -12.76 -7.47 1.86
N PRO A 56 -13.64 -6.94 0.98
CA PRO A 56 -13.47 -5.79 0.10
C PRO A 56 -13.60 -4.45 0.84
N MET A 57 -12.64 -3.54 0.61
CA MET A 57 -12.59 -2.26 1.28
C MET A 57 -13.58 -1.26 0.65
N ASN A 58 -14.29 -0.49 1.49
CA ASN A 58 -15.11 0.62 1.01
C ASN A 58 -14.30 1.93 0.95
N PRO A 59 -14.02 2.52 -0.23
CA PRO A 59 -13.19 3.71 -0.34
C PRO A 59 -13.82 4.99 0.21
N GLU A 60 -15.16 5.05 0.34
CA GLU A 60 -15.87 6.28 0.74
C GLU A 60 -15.81 6.54 2.26
N SER A 61 -15.73 5.48 3.05
CA SER A 61 -15.72 5.56 4.52
C SER A 61 -14.31 5.59 5.12
N MET A 62 -13.28 5.39 4.29
CA MET A 62 -11.90 5.31 4.75
C MET A 62 -11.21 6.66 4.70
N ALA A 63 -10.55 6.99 5.81
CA ALA A 63 -9.76 8.21 5.92
C ALA A 63 -8.46 8.10 5.12
N LEU A 64 -8.01 9.25 4.64
CA LEU A 64 -6.81 9.38 3.82
C LEU A 64 -5.71 10.11 4.57
N VAL A 65 -4.48 9.79 4.23
CA VAL A 65 -3.29 10.49 4.73
C VAL A 65 -2.38 10.84 3.55
N SER A 66 -1.78 12.03 3.59
CA SER A 66 -0.73 12.42 2.64
C SER A 66 0.57 11.73 3.02
N CYS A 67 1.06 10.86 2.14
CA CYS A 67 2.31 10.13 2.30
C CYS A 67 3.37 10.73 1.37
N ARG A 68 4.60 10.83 1.88
CA ARG A 68 5.78 11.20 1.07
C ARG A 68 6.40 10.00 0.34
N THR A 69 5.94 8.79 0.67
CA THR A 69 6.46 7.51 0.18
C THR A 69 5.32 6.65 -0.37
N ILE A 70 5.62 5.38 -0.66
CA ILE A 70 4.64 4.35 -1.03
C ILE A 70 3.54 4.13 0.03
N CYS A 71 2.39 3.67 -0.45
CA CYS A 71 1.32 3.13 0.36
C CYS A 71 1.59 1.65 0.67
N LEU A 72 1.21 1.21 1.86
CA LEU A 72 1.28 -0.20 2.26
C LEU A 72 -0.09 -0.72 2.68
N THR A 73 -0.27 -2.01 2.42
CA THR A 73 -1.32 -2.85 3.00
C THR A 73 -0.66 -4.07 3.64
N VAL A 74 -0.87 -4.26 4.93
CA VAL A 74 -0.41 -5.42 5.69
C VAL A 74 -1.64 -6.26 6.02
N GLN A 75 -1.58 -7.54 5.68
CA GLN A 75 -2.58 -8.54 5.99
C GLN A 75 -1.95 -9.56 6.95
N GLN A 76 -2.68 -9.87 8.01
CA GLN A 76 -2.28 -10.83 9.04
C GLN A 76 -3.43 -11.82 9.27
N ASP A 77 -3.14 -13.12 9.28
CA ASP A 77 -4.14 -14.13 9.63
C ASP A 77 -4.35 -14.14 11.15
N LEU A 78 -5.61 -14.18 11.58
CA LEU A 78 -6.00 -14.23 12.99
C LEU A 78 -6.00 -15.66 13.50
N TYR A 79 -5.17 -15.92 14.51
CA TYR A 79 -5.09 -17.19 15.23
C TYR A 79 -5.67 -17.04 16.64
N ILE A 80 -6.56 -17.95 17.02
CA ILE A 80 -7.10 -18.05 18.39
C ILE A 80 -6.74 -19.43 18.92
N MET A 81 -6.04 -19.48 20.06
CA MET A 81 -5.58 -20.74 20.67
C MET A 81 -4.80 -21.65 19.69
N GLY A 82 -3.99 -21.04 18.81
CA GLY A 82 -3.24 -21.77 17.78
C GLY A 82 -4.04 -22.23 16.57
N GLN A 83 -5.37 -22.05 16.56
CA GLN A 83 -6.21 -22.37 15.41
C GLN A 83 -6.44 -21.15 14.52
N PRO A 84 -6.29 -21.28 13.18
CA PRO A 84 -6.63 -20.20 12.27
C PRO A 84 -8.15 -20.01 12.26
N THR A 85 -8.59 -18.78 12.48
CA THR A 85 -10.02 -18.44 12.48
C THR A 85 -10.62 -18.29 11.09
N GLY A 86 -9.77 -18.32 10.05
CA GLY A 86 -10.15 -17.97 8.68
C GLY A 86 -10.35 -16.46 8.46
N LYS A 87 -10.31 -15.64 9.51
CA LYS A 87 -10.37 -14.19 9.41
C LYS A 87 -8.98 -13.59 9.23
N ARG A 88 -8.94 -12.55 8.40
CA ARG A 88 -7.73 -11.77 8.10
C ARG A 88 -7.91 -10.37 8.63
N LEU A 89 -6.91 -9.89 9.35
CA LEU A 89 -6.83 -8.54 9.82
C LEU A 89 -5.98 -7.71 8.86
N PHE A 90 -6.39 -6.48 8.63
CA PHE A 90 -5.79 -5.56 7.69
C PHE A 90 -5.29 -4.31 8.40
N MET A 91 -4.12 -3.84 7.97
CA MET A 91 -3.59 -2.53 8.30
C MET A 91 -3.17 -1.82 7.03
N ARG A 92 -3.63 -0.59 6.83
CA ARG A 92 -3.33 0.24 5.66
C ARG A 92 -2.74 1.57 6.12
N GLY A 93 -1.70 2.05 5.43
CA GLY A 93 -1.07 3.33 5.76
C GLY A 93 0.17 3.64 4.91
N CYS A 94 0.93 4.67 5.29
CA CYS A 94 2.20 4.99 4.66
C CYS A 94 3.33 4.09 5.19
N ALA A 95 4.29 3.71 4.34
CA ALA A 95 5.43 2.90 4.76
C ALA A 95 6.24 3.48 5.94
N LEU A 96 6.53 4.78 5.91
CA LEU A 96 7.36 5.42 6.95
C LEU A 96 6.63 5.67 8.27
N THR A 97 5.30 5.79 8.24
CA THR A 97 4.53 6.21 9.43
C THR A 97 3.75 5.07 10.07
N LEU A 98 3.62 3.91 9.41
CA LEU A 98 2.86 2.78 9.93
C LEU A 98 3.45 2.24 11.24
N ALA A 99 4.78 2.07 11.28
CA ALA A 99 5.52 1.72 12.48
C ALA A 99 6.31 2.92 13.01
N ARG A 100 6.32 3.13 14.32
CA ARG A 100 7.04 4.27 14.94
C ARG A 100 8.54 4.21 14.75
N ARG A 101 9.09 2.99 14.68
CA ARG A 101 10.52 2.74 14.40
C ARG A 101 10.81 2.61 12.90
N GLY A 102 9.81 2.81 12.05
CA GLY A 102 9.90 2.55 10.61
C GLY A 102 10.01 1.06 10.28
N LEU A 103 10.11 0.80 8.98
CA LEU A 103 10.36 -0.55 8.46
C LEU A 103 11.85 -0.85 8.37
N ASN A 104 12.18 -2.12 8.19
CA ASN A 104 13.54 -2.52 7.83
C ASN A 104 13.98 -1.88 6.50
N ASN A 105 15.15 -1.24 6.50
CA ASN A 105 15.69 -0.52 5.34
C ASN A 105 15.77 -1.41 4.09
N HIS A 106 16.16 -2.67 4.25
CA HIS A 106 16.26 -3.61 3.13
C HIS A 106 14.89 -3.84 2.48
N THR A 107 13.89 -4.17 3.31
CA THR A 107 12.50 -4.40 2.92
C THR A 107 11.86 -3.15 2.31
N LEU A 108 12.08 -1.98 2.92
CA LEU A 108 11.60 -0.69 2.41
C LEU A 108 12.16 -0.40 1.01
N SER A 109 13.46 -0.60 0.79
CA SER A 109 14.09 -0.34 -0.52
C SER A 109 13.57 -1.24 -1.65
N MET A 110 13.06 -2.42 -1.31
CA MET A 110 12.45 -3.35 -2.26
C MET A 110 11.04 -2.87 -2.61
N PHE A 111 10.25 -2.54 -1.59
CA PHE A 111 8.87 -2.09 -1.75
C PHE A 111 8.73 -0.70 -2.38
N ASP A 112 9.74 0.15 -2.23
CA ASP A 112 9.78 1.49 -2.83
C ASP A 112 10.04 1.44 -4.35
N ARG A 113 10.75 0.40 -4.82
CA ARG A 113 11.09 0.22 -6.23
C ARG A 113 10.04 -0.54 -7.03
N TYR A 114 9.29 -1.43 -6.38
CA TYR A 114 8.35 -2.30 -7.05
C TYR A 114 7.04 -2.37 -6.29
N ASP A 115 5.94 -2.29 -7.03
CA ASP A 115 4.61 -2.56 -6.52
C ASP A 115 4.44 -4.09 -6.45
N ILE A 116 4.67 -4.68 -5.27
CA ILE A 116 4.65 -6.12 -5.07
C ILE A 116 3.95 -6.52 -3.77
N CYS A 117 3.36 -7.71 -3.77
CA CYS A 117 2.85 -8.37 -2.58
C CYS A 117 3.77 -9.52 -2.18
N ARG A 118 4.25 -9.53 -0.94
CA ARG A 118 5.14 -10.58 -0.43
C ARG A 118 4.76 -11.00 0.98
N GLU A 119 4.81 -12.30 1.22
CA GLU A 119 4.72 -12.87 2.56
C GLU A 119 6.09 -12.88 3.24
N MET A 120 6.15 -12.38 4.46
CA MET A 120 7.37 -12.31 5.27
C MET A 120 7.05 -12.41 6.76
N SER A 121 8.08 -12.59 7.58
CA SER A 121 7.95 -12.50 9.03
C SER A 121 7.67 -11.06 9.46
N ALA A 122 6.77 -10.87 10.43
CA ALA A 122 6.54 -9.55 11.04
C ALA A 122 7.83 -8.97 11.66
N ALA A 123 8.72 -9.82 12.17
CA ALA A 123 10.02 -9.41 12.72
C ALA A 123 10.94 -8.80 11.65
N ASP A 124 10.99 -9.42 10.46
CA ASP A 124 11.79 -8.94 9.31
C ASP A 124 11.29 -7.59 8.80
N LEU A 125 9.98 -7.37 8.88
CA LEU A 125 9.32 -6.14 8.43
C LEU A 125 9.51 -4.98 9.41
N PHE A 126 9.21 -5.17 10.69
CA PHE A 126 9.11 -4.09 11.70
C PHE A 126 10.34 -3.96 12.61
N ARG A 127 11.46 -4.61 12.27
CA ARG A 127 12.72 -4.59 13.06
C ARG A 127 12.46 -4.91 14.54
N HIS A 128 11.68 -5.95 14.78
CA HIS A 128 11.27 -6.36 16.13
C HIS A 128 11.94 -7.66 16.52
N ASP A 129 12.94 -7.59 17.40
CA ASP A 129 13.73 -8.74 17.85
C ASP A 129 12.94 -9.74 18.72
N ARG A 130 11.70 -9.39 19.11
CA ARG A 130 10.85 -10.17 20.02
C ARG A 130 9.50 -10.56 19.43
N ALA A 131 9.22 -10.21 18.18
CA ALA A 131 7.99 -10.70 17.55
C ALA A 131 8.21 -12.18 17.22
N ASP A 132 7.43 -13.07 17.84
CA ASP A 132 7.26 -14.43 17.34
C ASP A 132 7.02 -14.38 15.83
N SER A 133 7.51 -15.38 15.09
CA SER A 133 7.61 -15.42 13.62
C SER A 133 6.24 -15.51 12.90
N GLN A 134 5.28 -14.70 13.32
CA GLN A 134 3.99 -14.56 12.68
C GLN A 134 4.21 -14.05 11.26
N ARG A 135 3.70 -14.82 10.30
CA ARG A 135 3.77 -14.48 8.88
C ARG A 135 2.72 -13.43 8.58
N VAL A 136 3.13 -12.40 7.86
CA VAL A 136 2.28 -11.32 7.38
C VAL A 136 2.47 -11.16 5.88
N ARG A 137 1.40 -10.85 5.17
CA ARG A 137 1.43 -10.54 3.75
C ARG A 137 1.40 -9.03 3.59
N VAL A 138 2.44 -8.48 2.98
CA VAL A 138 2.58 -7.03 2.78
C VAL A 138 2.53 -6.74 1.29
N CYS A 139 1.70 -5.78 0.91
CA CYS A 139 1.64 -5.25 -0.45
C CYS A 139 2.07 -3.77 -0.43
N SER A 140 2.99 -3.41 -1.31
CA SER A 140 3.34 -2.01 -1.60
C SER A 140 2.74 -1.56 -2.93
N CYS A 141 2.42 -0.27 -2.99
CA CYS A 141 2.08 0.38 -4.25
C CYS A 141 2.46 1.86 -4.22
N LEU A 142 2.83 2.39 -5.38
CA LEU A 142 3.07 3.81 -5.59
C LEU A 142 1.91 4.45 -6.35
N GLY A 143 1.22 5.38 -5.70
CA GLY A 143 0.18 6.20 -6.34
C GLY A 143 -0.95 6.61 -5.41
N ASP A 144 -1.81 7.50 -5.90
CA ASP A 144 -2.99 7.94 -5.15
C ASP A 144 -3.97 6.79 -4.94
N ARG A 145 -4.25 6.49 -3.66
CA ARG A 145 -5.28 5.55 -3.18
C ARG A 145 -5.09 4.12 -3.71
N CYS A 146 -3.87 3.76 -4.09
CA CYS A 146 -3.58 2.44 -4.66
C CYS A 146 -3.76 1.30 -3.64
N ASN A 147 -3.62 1.60 -2.34
CA ASN A 147 -3.73 0.61 -1.27
C ASN A 147 -5.18 0.29 -0.88
N GLY A 148 -6.13 0.39 -1.82
CA GLY A 148 -7.54 0.06 -1.59
C GLY A 148 -7.92 -1.39 -1.89
N SER A 149 -7.12 -2.10 -2.70
CA SER A 149 -7.30 -3.53 -2.97
C SER A 149 -5.95 -4.24 -2.93
N LEU A 150 -5.98 -5.53 -2.59
CA LEU A 150 -4.82 -6.43 -2.59
C LEU A 150 -4.53 -7.02 -3.97
N SER A 151 -5.50 -6.89 -4.89
CA SER A 151 -5.39 -7.33 -6.27
C SER A 151 -4.50 -6.35 -7.01
N GLY A 152 -3.20 -6.64 -7.05
CA GLY A 152 -2.22 -6.15 -8.01
C GLY A 152 -2.37 -4.69 -8.43
N CYS A 153 -1.49 -3.84 -7.89
CA CYS A 153 -0.65 -2.96 -8.68
C CYS A 153 -1.19 -2.71 -10.09
N ARG A 154 -1.76 -1.52 -10.34
CA ARG A 154 -2.24 -1.12 -11.67
C ARG A 154 -1.26 -1.65 -12.72
N ALA A 155 -1.73 -2.54 -13.58
CA ALA A 155 -1.01 -2.83 -14.81
C ALA A 155 -0.69 -1.47 -15.47
N PRO A 156 0.52 -1.28 -16.04
CA PRO A 156 0.77 -0.07 -16.82
C PRO A 156 -0.38 0.05 -17.80
N ASP A 157 -1.06 1.21 -17.81
CA ASP A 157 -2.29 1.43 -18.57
C ASP A 157 -2.11 0.91 -19.99
N VAL A 158 -2.63 -0.30 -20.27
CA VAL A 158 -2.61 -0.90 -21.61
C VAL A 158 -3.34 0.02 -22.59
N VAL A 159 -4.23 0.87 -22.06
CA VAL A 159 -4.89 2.00 -22.73
C VAL A 159 -3.87 3.00 -23.30
N VAL A 160 -2.80 3.35 -22.58
CA VAL A 160 -1.76 4.26 -23.08
C VAL A 160 -0.96 3.59 -24.20
N LEU A 161 -0.62 2.31 -24.07
CA LEU A 161 0.08 1.58 -25.13
C LEU A 161 -0.80 1.41 -26.39
N LEU A 162 -2.08 1.08 -26.22
CA LEU A 162 -3.05 0.94 -27.31
C LEU A 162 -3.33 2.27 -28.02
N THR A 163 -3.46 3.37 -27.28
CA THR A 163 -3.65 4.70 -27.87
C THR A 163 -2.42 5.15 -28.65
N VAL A 164 -1.21 4.91 -28.14
CA VAL A 164 0.04 5.18 -28.88
C VAL A 164 0.11 4.35 -30.18
N ILE A 165 -0.18 3.05 -30.13
CA ILE A 165 -0.19 2.19 -31.33
C ILE A 165 -1.24 2.66 -32.34
N LEU A 166 -2.45 2.99 -31.89
CA LEU A 166 -3.53 3.45 -32.76
C LEU A 166 -3.19 4.80 -33.42
N THR A 167 -2.62 5.75 -32.68
CA THR A 167 -2.18 7.03 -33.24
C THR A 167 -1.05 6.87 -34.26
N CYS A 168 -0.10 5.96 -34.02
CA CYS A 168 0.95 5.61 -34.99
C CYS A 168 0.40 4.92 -36.26
N LEU A 169 -0.69 4.16 -36.16
CA LEU A 169 -1.35 3.53 -37.32
C LEU A 169 -2.18 4.53 -38.15
N ILE A 170 -2.80 5.52 -37.51
CA ILE A 170 -3.61 6.56 -38.18
C ILE A 170 -2.72 7.61 -38.88
N MET A 171 -1.50 7.84 -38.38
CA MET A 171 -0.53 8.79 -38.95
C MET A 171 0.33 8.20 -40.08
N ARG A 172 -0.02 7.02 -40.60
CA ARG A 172 0.69 6.34 -41.69
C ARG A 172 0.00 6.54 -43.03
#